data_AF-A0A1Y3TBU6-F1
#
_entry.id   AF-A0A1Y3TBU6-F1
#
_cell.length_a   1.000
_cell.length_b   1.000
_cell.length_c   1.000
_cell.angle_alpha   90.00
_cell.angle_beta   90.00
_cell.angle_gamma   90.00
#
_symmetry.space_group_name_H-M   'P 1'
#
loop_
_entity.id
_entity.type
_entity.pdbx_description
1 polymer ?
#
loop_
_entity_poly.entity_id
_entity_poly.type
_entity_poly.pdbx_seq_one_letter_code
_entity_poly.pdbx_strand_id
1 'polypeptide(L)'
;MAKITIEYCNKYSSYDGTPVTEGKVLAPVLISDAEFQSNNTIIPENLRTWKHYGVPFRVGFMVVDEADFNKMLSLYYSGINDYFEEHPELRPGRCVLGWDNEGFPILCSKENRCKGCPRRAEHLPRFKSREDFIQFTSFQDTHEDEDGNTVGLDIADPNVNVEEEAILETLFTELVEYLGKISPRYAKIVTLGRQDYSKEQIIAELGLKPSRGYQEINAAKELTKKFLEL
;
A
#
# COMPACT_ATOMS: atom_id res chain seq x y z
N MET A 1 -1.46 -20.15 -3.99
CA MET A 1 -1.92 -19.01 -3.18
C MET A 1 -3.34 -18.73 -3.62
N ALA A 2 -4.32 -18.73 -2.71
CA ALA A 2 -5.70 -18.43 -3.10
C ALA A 2 -5.77 -16.93 -3.43
N LYS A 3 -6.47 -16.56 -4.48
CA LYS A 3 -6.69 -15.16 -4.87
C LYS A 3 -8.11 -14.77 -4.44
N ILE A 4 -8.39 -13.50 -4.10
CA ILE A 4 -9.81 -13.07 -3.99
C ILE A 4 -10.38 -13.05 -5.39
N THR A 5 -10.96 -14.17 -5.79
CA THR A 5 -11.67 -14.32 -7.04
C THR A 5 -13.13 -14.60 -6.78
N ILE A 6 -13.94 -14.54 -7.83
CA ILE A 6 -15.32 -15.02 -7.79
C ILE A 6 -15.37 -16.46 -7.25
N GLU A 7 -14.49 -17.36 -7.71
CA GLU A 7 -14.44 -18.74 -7.25
C GLU A 7 -14.07 -18.86 -5.76
N TYR A 8 -13.22 -17.98 -5.24
CA TYR A 8 -12.91 -17.94 -3.82
C TYR A 8 -14.12 -17.47 -3.00
N CYS A 9 -14.80 -16.41 -3.43
CA CYS A 9 -16.00 -15.89 -2.79
C CYS A 9 -17.17 -16.89 -2.80
N ASN A 10 -17.28 -17.75 -3.80
CA ASN A 10 -18.31 -18.78 -3.92
C ASN A 10 -18.28 -19.85 -2.82
N LYS A 11 -17.24 -19.88 -1.97
CA LYS A 11 -17.17 -20.73 -0.78
C LYS A 11 -18.05 -20.24 0.36
N TYR A 12 -18.52 -19.00 0.28
CA TYR A 12 -19.26 -18.32 1.34
C TYR A 12 -20.74 -18.14 0.97
N SER A 13 -21.52 -17.75 1.98
CA SER A 13 -22.92 -17.35 1.82
C SER A 13 -23.02 -15.83 1.79
N SER A 14 -24.05 -15.30 1.14
CA SER A 14 -24.35 -13.87 1.21
C SER A 14 -24.64 -13.43 2.65
N TYR A 15 -24.26 -12.21 3.01
CA TYR A 15 -24.39 -11.72 4.38
C TYR A 15 -25.85 -11.64 4.84
N ASP A 16 -26.81 -11.57 3.92
CA ASP A 16 -28.24 -11.45 4.15
C ASP A 16 -29.05 -12.70 3.72
N GLY A 17 -28.38 -13.74 3.22
CA GLY A 17 -29.02 -14.96 2.74
C GLY A 17 -29.63 -14.87 1.34
N THR A 18 -29.43 -13.75 0.62
CA THR A 18 -29.84 -13.63 -0.78
C THR A 18 -29.14 -14.71 -1.63
N PRO A 19 -29.88 -15.55 -2.39
CA PRO A 19 -29.28 -16.60 -3.21
C PRO A 19 -28.57 -16.02 -4.44
N VAL A 20 -27.46 -16.67 -4.84
CA VAL A 20 -26.76 -16.34 -6.09
C VAL A 20 -27.52 -16.95 -7.27
N THR A 21 -27.93 -16.12 -8.23
CA THR A 21 -28.60 -16.56 -9.47
C THR A 21 -27.69 -16.44 -10.69
N GLU A 22 -28.14 -16.92 -11.85
CA GLU A 22 -27.39 -16.81 -13.10
C GLU A 22 -27.00 -15.34 -13.40
N GLY A 23 -25.73 -15.10 -13.74
CA GLY A 23 -25.15 -13.78 -13.98
C GLY A 23 -24.81 -12.96 -12.73
N LYS A 24 -25.08 -13.49 -11.53
CA LYS A 24 -24.70 -12.89 -10.26
C LYS A 24 -23.56 -13.64 -9.59
N VAL A 25 -22.78 -12.93 -8.79
CA VAL A 25 -21.63 -13.46 -8.03
C VAL A 25 -21.59 -12.87 -6.63
N LEU A 26 -20.80 -13.46 -5.74
CA LEU A 26 -20.52 -12.90 -4.42
C LEU A 26 -19.28 -11.99 -4.47
N ALA A 27 -19.40 -10.78 -3.91
CA ALA A 27 -18.28 -9.86 -3.71
C ALA A 27 -18.11 -9.51 -2.23
N PRO A 28 -16.88 -9.36 -1.72
CA PRO A 28 -16.64 -9.02 -0.33
C PRO A 28 -17.01 -7.55 -0.05
N VAL A 29 -17.53 -7.30 1.15
CA VAL A 29 -17.80 -5.96 1.68
C VAL A 29 -17.41 -5.87 3.15
N LEU A 30 -16.94 -4.69 3.56
CA LEU A 30 -16.72 -4.41 4.97
C LEU A 30 -18.06 -4.09 5.65
N ILE A 31 -18.32 -4.74 6.78
CA ILE A 31 -19.51 -4.49 7.60
C ILE A 31 -19.07 -3.76 8.88
N SER A 32 -19.38 -2.46 8.93
CA SER A 32 -19.07 -1.64 10.10
C SER A 32 -19.84 -2.10 11.35
N ASP A 33 -19.38 -1.72 12.54
CA ASP A 33 -20.13 -2.00 13.78
C ASP A 33 -21.50 -1.31 13.79
N ALA A 34 -21.60 -0.09 13.24
CA ALA A 34 -22.86 0.63 13.13
C ALA A 34 -23.85 -0.09 12.20
N GLU A 35 -23.38 -0.58 11.05
CA GLU A 35 -24.20 -1.35 10.11
C GLU A 35 -24.63 -2.68 10.73
N PHE A 36 -23.70 -3.40 11.36
CA PHE A 36 -24.01 -4.66 12.06
C PHE A 36 -25.09 -4.51 13.14
N GLN A 37 -25.09 -3.39 13.87
CA GLN A 37 -26.07 -3.13 14.94
C GLN A 37 -27.43 -2.65 14.42
N SER A 38 -27.45 -1.94 13.29
CA SER A 38 -28.67 -1.30 12.77
C SER A 38 -29.39 -2.10 11.69
N ASN A 39 -28.69 -3.00 11.00
CA ASN A 39 -29.24 -3.78 9.90
C ASN A 39 -29.65 -5.19 10.36
N ASN A 40 -30.96 -5.40 10.49
CA ASN A 40 -31.55 -6.67 10.92
C ASN A 40 -31.59 -7.75 9.82
N THR A 41 -31.20 -7.45 8.58
CA THR A 41 -31.10 -8.44 7.51
C THR A 41 -29.79 -9.21 7.55
N ILE A 42 -28.79 -8.73 8.31
CA ILE A 42 -27.50 -9.38 8.42
C ILE A 42 -27.63 -10.68 9.21
N ILE A 43 -27.13 -11.76 8.63
CA ILE A 43 -27.01 -13.09 9.23
C ILE A 43 -25.60 -13.21 9.83
N PRO A 44 -25.43 -13.14 11.16
CA PRO A 44 -24.11 -13.11 11.79
C PRO A 44 -23.24 -14.32 11.43
N GLU A 45 -23.84 -15.49 11.22
CA GLU A 45 -23.15 -16.74 10.88
C GLU A 45 -22.54 -16.71 9.46
N ASN A 46 -23.03 -15.83 8.60
CA ASN A 46 -22.51 -15.66 7.23
C ASN A 46 -21.35 -14.66 7.17
N LEU A 47 -21.09 -13.91 8.25
CA LEU A 47 -19.97 -12.99 8.30
C LEU A 47 -18.66 -13.72 8.57
N ARG A 48 -17.57 -13.11 8.14
CA ARG A 48 -16.21 -13.61 8.27
C ARG A 48 -15.30 -12.56 8.89
N THR A 49 -14.19 -13.03 9.46
CA THR A 49 -13.14 -12.15 9.95
C THR A 49 -11.91 -12.36 9.11
N TRP A 50 -11.53 -11.35 8.33
CA TRP A 50 -10.30 -11.34 7.56
C TRP A 50 -9.32 -10.35 8.16
N LYS A 51 -8.05 -10.71 8.22
CA LYS A 51 -7.00 -9.85 8.78
C LYS A 51 -6.23 -9.18 7.67
N HIS A 52 -6.22 -7.85 7.70
CA HIS A 52 -5.29 -7.04 6.92
C HIS A 52 -4.23 -6.52 7.86
N TYR A 53 -2.98 -6.89 7.63
CA TYR A 53 -1.85 -6.47 8.47
C TYR A 53 -2.00 -6.85 9.95
N GLY A 54 -2.66 -7.98 10.22
CA GLY A 54 -2.98 -8.44 11.57
C GLY A 54 -4.15 -7.71 12.24
N VAL A 55 -4.76 -6.73 11.57
CA VAL A 55 -5.96 -6.03 12.02
C VAL A 55 -7.19 -6.78 11.51
N PRO A 56 -8.11 -7.21 12.39
CA PRO A 56 -9.30 -7.94 11.97
C PRO A 56 -10.38 -7.01 11.42
N PHE A 57 -10.94 -7.39 10.26
CA PHE A 57 -12.07 -6.73 9.62
C PHE A 57 -13.25 -7.70 9.53
N ARG A 58 -14.45 -7.19 9.80
CA ARG A 58 -15.70 -7.95 9.59
C ARG A 58 -16.09 -7.86 8.12
N VAL A 59 -16.11 -9.01 7.47
CA VAL A 59 -16.37 -9.14 6.03
C VAL A 59 -17.69 -9.88 5.82
N GLY A 60 -18.58 -9.28 5.03
CA GLY A 60 -19.75 -9.94 4.47
C GLY A 60 -19.55 -10.19 2.98
N PHE A 61 -20.42 -11.01 2.38
CA PHE A 61 -20.44 -11.20 0.93
C PHE A 61 -21.78 -10.74 0.39
N MET A 62 -21.77 -9.84 -0.59
CA MET A 62 -23.00 -9.34 -1.20
C MET A 62 -23.16 -9.92 -2.61
N VAL A 63 -24.41 -10.15 -3.01
CA VAL A 63 -24.74 -10.61 -4.36
C VAL A 63 -24.72 -9.41 -5.31
N VAL A 64 -23.88 -9.46 -6.34
CA VAL A 64 -23.74 -8.41 -7.37
C VAL A 64 -23.72 -9.00 -8.77
N ASP A 65 -23.90 -8.18 -9.79
CA ASP A 65 -23.64 -8.59 -11.16
C ASP A 65 -22.15 -8.94 -11.33
N GLU A 66 -21.86 -9.98 -12.13
CA GLU A 66 -20.47 -10.40 -12.38
C GLU A 66 -19.59 -9.24 -12.87
N ALA A 67 -20.14 -8.37 -13.72
CA ALA A 67 -19.46 -7.19 -14.24
C ALA A 67 -19.09 -6.16 -13.15
N ASP A 68 -19.77 -6.16 -12.01
CA ASP A 68 -19.52 -5.24 -10.90
C ASP A 68 -18.53 -5.79 -9.87
N PHE A 69 -18.10 -7.05 -9.98
CA PHE A 69 -17.21 -7.69 -9.01
C PHE A 69 -15.93 -6.87 -8.75
N ASN A 70 -15.23 -6.46 -9.82
CA ASN A 70 -13.99 -5.67 -9.70
C ASN A 70 -14.21 -4.31 -9.05
N LYS A 71 -15.35 -3.67 -9.33
CA LYS A 71 -15.73 -2.41 -8.68
C LYS A 71 -15.97 -2.62 -7.19
N MET A 72 -16.69 -3.67 -6.81
CA MET A 72 -16.92 -4.00 -5.41
C MET A 72 -15.64 -4.34 -4.68
N LEU A 73 -14.73 -5.07 -5.32
CA LEU A 73 -13.41 -5.36 -4.78
C LEU A 73 -12.60 -4.08 -4.55
N SER A 74 -12.65 -3.13 -5.49
CA SER A 74 -12.01 -1.81 -5.31
C SER A 74 -12.59 -1.04 -4.12
N LEU A 75 -13.92 -1.03 -3.94
CA LEU A 75 -14.58 -0.40 -2.78
C LEU A 75 -14.20 -1.07 -1.45
N TYR A 76 -14.10 -2.41 -1.45
CA TYR A 76 -13.64 -3.17 -0.29
C TYR A 76 -12.25 -2.71 0.17
N TYR A 77 -11.30 -2.61 -0.76
CA TYR A 77 -9.95 -2.12 -0.43
C TYR A 77 -9.92 -0.63 -0.09
N SER A 78 -10.77 0.19 -0.71
CA SER A 78 -10.93 1.60 -0.33
C SER A 78 -11.32 1.71 1.14
N GLY A 79 -12.31 0.94 1.60
CA GLY A 79 -12.73 0.98 3.01
C GLY A 79 -11.65 0.51 3.99
N ILE A 80 -10.77 -0.42 3.58
CA ILE A 80 -9.59 -0.80 4.38
C ILE A 80 -8.61 0.37 4.48
N ASN A 81 -8.35 1.06 3.37
CA ASN A 81 -7.46 2.21 3.34
C ASN A 81 -8.01 3.36 4.20
N ASP A 82 -9.31 3.65 4.09
CA ASP A 82 -10.01 4.66 4.90
C ASP A 82 -9.85 4.35 6.40
N TYR A 83 -10.07 3.08 6.80
CA TYR A 83 -9.84 2.64 8.18
C TYR A 83 -8.41 2.93 8.65
N PHE A 84 -7.41 2.68 7.81
CA PHE A 84 -6.01 2.97 8.13
C PHE A 84 -5.63 4.44 8.05
N GLU A 85 -6.42 5.29 7.38
CA GLU A 85 -6.31 6.74 7.45
C GLU A 85 -6.85 7.28 8.77
N GLU A 86 -7.96 6.72 9.26
CA GLU A 86 -8.54 7.05 10.57
C GLU A 86 -7.74 6.48 11.74
N HIS A 87 -7.08 5.33 11.53
CA HIS A 87 -6.27 4.60 12.52
C HIS A 87 -4.82 4.44 12.06
N PRO A 88 -4.06 5.53 11.90
CA PRO A 88 -2.69 5.50 11.39
C PRO A 88 -1.74 4.70 12.30
N GLU A 89 -2.04 4.52 13.58
CA GLU A 89 -1.29 3.67 14.52
C GLU A 89 -1.41 2.18 14.23
N LEU A 90 -2.47 1.77 13.51
CA LEU A 90 -2.70 0.40 13.10
C LEU A 90 -2.11 0.11 11.71
N ARG A 91 -1.71 1.14 10.97
CA ARG A 91 -1.08 0.97 9.67
C ARG A 91 0.09 0.00 9.74
N PRO A 92 0.28 -0.84 8.73
CA PRO A 92 1.55 -1.52 8.53
C PRO A 92 2.71 -0.53 8.40
N GLY A 93 3.90 -0.97 8.81
CA GLY A 93 5.12 -0.18 8.74
C GLY A 93 5.71 0.15 10.12
N ARG A 94 6.50 1.22 10.18
CA ARG A 94 7.29 1.59 11.36
C ARG A 94 6.69 2.82 12.04
N CYS A 95 6.83 2.92 13.37
CA CYS A 95 6.34 4.09 14.12
C CYS A 95 7.02 5.37 13.62
N VAL A 96 6.25 6.44 13.45
CA VAL A 96 6.74 7.79 13.16
C VAL A 96 7.19 8.42 14.47
N LEU A 97 8.49 8.67 14.59
CA LEU A 97 9.10 9.30 15.77
C LEU A 97 9.03 10.83 15.73
N GLY A 98 8.82 11.39 14.55
CA GLY A 98 8.76 12.82 14.27
C GLY A 98 8.76 13.08 12.76
N TRP A 99 8.95 14.33 12.37
CA TRP A 99 9.04 14.77 10.98
C TRP A 99 10.36 15.52 10.79
N ASP A 100 11.01 15.35 9.63
CA ASP A 100 12.16 16.17 9.27
C ASP A 100 11.74 17.58 8.83
N ASN A 101 12.71 18.44 8.49
CA ASN A 101 12.44 19.84 8.14
C ASN A 101 11.72 19.98 6.80
N GLU A 102 11.69 18.91 6.02
CA GLU A 102 11.16 18.78 4.68
C GLU A 102 9.74 18.18 4.68
N GLY A 103 9.26 17.77 5.86
CA GLY A 103 7.93 17.21 6.08
C GLY A 103 7.83 15.71 5.82
N PHE A 104 8.96 14.98 5.87
CA PHE A 104 8.99 13.53 5.72
C PHE A 104 9.07 12.82 7.09
N PRO A 105 8.44 11.64 7.23
CA PRO A 105 8.34 10.96 8.51
C PRO A 105 9.68 10.35 8.92
N ILE A 106 10.13 10.62 10.14
CA ILE A 106 11.30 9.97 10.73
C ILE A 106 10.83 8.64 11.33
N LEU A 107 11.13 7.54 10.66
CA LEU A 107 10.69 6.21 11.07
C LEU A 107 11.58 5.60 12.15
N CYS A 108 10.95 4.84 13.05
CA CYS A 108 11.64 3.97 14.00
C CYS A 108 12.58 3.01 13.26
N SER A 109 13.78 2.75 13.79
CA SER A 109 14.76 1.91 13.09
C SER A 109 14.28 0.46 12.94
N LYS A 110 14.69 -0.20 11.83
CA LYS A 110 14.28 -1.59 11.52
C LYS A 110 14.78 -2.59 12.55
N GLU A 111 15.87 -2.26 13.25
CA GLU A 111 16.50 -3.10 14.27
C GLU A 111 15.71 -3.13 15.60
N ASN A 112 14.73 -2.24 15.76
CA ASN A 112 13.92 -2.21 16.97
C ASN A 112 12.95 -3.39 17.02
N ARG A 113 13.11 -4.23 18.06
CA ARG A 113 12.34 -5.48 18.20
C ARG A 113 10.96 -5.32 18.86
N CYS A 114 10.51 -4.09 19.11
CA CYS A 114 9.25 -3.67 19.75
C CYS A 114 8.94 -4.23 21.16
N LYS A 115 9.55 -5.33 21.57
CA LYS A 115 9.37 -5.99 22.87
C LYS A 115 9.95 -5.14 23.98
N GLY A 116 9.08 -4.69 24.90
CA GLY A 116 9.48 -3.79 25.99
C GLY A 116 9.74 -2.35 25.55
N CYS A 117 9.28 -1.94 24.36
CA CYS A 117 9.43 -0.55 23.91
C CYS A 117 8.67 0.39 24.87
N PRO A 118 9.34 1.40 25.46
CA PRO A 118 8.71 2.33 26.39
C PRO A 118 7.63 3.18 25.71
N ARG A 119 7.74 3.37 24.39
CA ARG A 119 6.81 4.18 23.59
C ARG A 119 5.60 3.39 23.08
N ARG A 120 5.46 2.12 23.45
CA ARG A 120 4.38 1.26 22.93
C ARG A 120 2.99 1.78 23.29
N ALA A 121 2.84 2.43 24.44
CA ALA A 121 1.59 3.02 24.90
C ALA A 121 1.27 4.37 24.25
N GLU A 122 2.19 4.96 23.47
CA GLU A 122 1.96 6.26 22.83
C GLU A 122 1.10 6.16 21.56
N HIS A 123 0.85 4.95 21.05
CA HIS A 123 0.05 4.73 19.83
C HIS A 123 0.48 5.63 18.67
N LEU A 124 1.79 5.72 18.44
CA LEU A 124 2.34 6.58 17.39
C LEU A 124 1.82 6.17 16.01
N PRO A 125 1.57 7.13 15.11
CA PRO A 125 1.29 6.85 13.71
C PRO A 125 2.34 5.91 13.12
N ARG A 126 1.93 5.05 12.20
CA ARG A 126 2.82 4.13 11.49
C ARG A 126 2.81 4.47 10.02
N PHE A 127 4.00 4.44 9.43
CA PHE A 127 4.19 4.65 8.00
C PHE A 127 5.01 3.50 7.46
N LYS A 128 4.61 2.98 6.29
CA LYS A 128 5.50 2.13 5.49
C LYS A 128 6.60 3.04 4.97
N SER A 129 7.85 2.60 5.10
CA SER A 129 8.90 3.23 4.31
C SER A 129 8.66 2.98 2.84
N ARG A 130 9.23 3.78 1.94
CA ARG A 130 9.16 3.56 0.49
C ARG A 130 9.77 2.20 0.12
N GLU A 131 10.82 1.77 0.80
CA GLU A 131 11.38 0.42 0.63
C GLU A 131 10.36 -0.66 1.06
N ASP A 132 9.73 -0.50 2.22
CA ASP A 132 8.69 -1.43 2.66
C ASP A 132 7.48 -1.36 1.73
N PHE A 133 7.17 -0.20 1.15
CA PHE A 133 6.09 -0.01 0.17
C PHE A 133 6.40 -0.79 -1.11
N ILE A 134 7.60 -0.69 -1.67
CA ILE A 134 8.04 -1.46 -2.85
C ILE A 134 7.99 -2.96 -2.57
N GLN A 135 8.58 -3.41 -1.45
CA GLN A 135 8.56 -4.83 -1.09
C GLN A 135 7.12 -5.32 -0.90
N PHE A 136 6.29 -4.51 -0.27
CA PHE A 136 4.91 -4.84 -0.02
C PHE A 136 4.08 -4.92 -1.30
N THR A 137 4.24 -3.96 -2.22
CA THR A 137 3.52 -3.98 -3.49
C THR A 137 4.01 -5.10 -4.40
N SER A 138 5.31 -5.42 -4.36
CA SER A 138 5.89 -6.58 -5.06
C SER A 138 5.43 -7.94 -4.50
N PHE A 139 4.94 -7.96 -3.26
CA PHE A 139 4.28 -9.09 -2.61
C PHE A 139 2.81 -8.73 -2.38
N GLN A 140 2.05 -8.57 -3.46
CA GLN A 140 0.58 -8.45 -3.55
C GLN A 140 -0.11 -8.48 -2.18
N ASP A 141 -0.73 -7.38 -1.76
CA ASP A 141 -1.41 -7.20 -0.47
C ASP A 141 -2.19 -8.47 -0.07
N THR A 142 -1.55 -9.31 0.74
CA THR A 142 -2.11 -10.59 1.11
C THR A 142 -2.77 -10.45 2.47
N HIS A 143 -4.03 -10.87 2.55
CA HIS A 143 -4.76 -10.92 3.80
C HIS A 143 -4.84 -12.35 4.28
N GLU A 144 -4.99 -12.51 5.59
CA GLU A 144 -5.19 -13.83 6.20
C GLU A 144 -6.69 -14.03 6.42
N ASP A 145 -7.24 -15.12 5.89
CA ASP A 145 -8.60 -15.54 6.23
C ASP A 145 -8.67 -16.12 7.66
N GLU A 146 -9.87 -16.54 8.07
CA GLU A 146 -10.11 -17.09 9.41
C GLU A 146 -9.37 -18.42 9.67
N ASP A 147 -9.00 -19.14 8.61
CA ASP A 147 -8.22 -20.37 8.66
C ASP A 147 -6.70 -20.12 8.64
N GLY A 148 -6.29 -18.84 8.57
CA GLY A 148 -4.89 -18.42 8.47
C GLY A 148 -4.29 -18.61 7.08
N ASN A 149 -5.11 -18.81 6.05
CA ASN A 149 -4.62 -18.89 4.68
C ASN A 149 -4.37 -17.48 4.14
N THR A 150 -3.21 -17.32 3.51
CA THR A 150 -2.81 -16.09 2.83
C THR A 150 -3.51 -16.00 1.46
N VAL A 151 -4.26 -14.92 1.23
CA VAL A 151 -5.07 -14.69 0.03
C VAL A 151 -4.64 -13.39 -0.66
N GLY A 152 -4.29 -13.45 -1.95
CA GLY A 152 -3.77 -12.32 -2.74
C GLY A 152 -4.75 -11.73 -3.77
N LEU A 153 -4.34 -10.67 -4.45
CA LEU A 153 -5.10 -10.02 -5.54
C LEU A 153 -4.85 -10.71 -6.89
N ASP A 154 -5.92 -10.95 -7.64
CA ASP A 154 -5.84 -11.33 -9.05
C ASP A 154 -5.99 -10.08 -9.93
N ILE A 155 -4.88 -9.63 -10.50
CA ILE A 155 -4.92 -8.65 -11.61
C ILE A 155 -5.11 -9.47 -12.87
N ALA A 156 -6.27 -9.33 -13.50
CA ALA A 156 -6.59 -10.00 -14.75
C ALA A 156 -5.84 -9.35 -15.94
N ASP A 157 -4.51 -9.56 -16.05
CA ASP A 157 -3.77 -9.52 -17.32
C ASP A 157 -2.37 -10.17 -17.17
N PRO A 158 -2.04 -11.25 -17.92
CA PRO A 158 -0.71 -11.86 -17.91
C PRO A 158 0.39 -11.09 -18.66
N ASN A 159 0.09 -9.96 -19.33
CA ASN A 159 1.05 -9.30 -20.23
C ASN A 159 1.52 -7.90 -19.84
N VAL A 160 1.01 -7.26 -18.78
CA VAL A 160 1.62 -6.04 -18.23
C VAL A 160 1.40 -6.03 -16.71
N ASN A 161 2.47 -5.92 -15.94
CA ASN A 161 2.34 -5.61 -14.51
C ASN A 161 2.08 -4.10 -14.36
N VAL A 162 0.89 -3.66 -14.80
CA VAL A 162 0.48 -2.24 -14.86
C VAL A 162 0.58 -1.59 -13.49
N GLU A 163 0.35 -2.37 -12.42
CA GLU A 163 0.47 -1.93 -11.04
C GLU A 163 1.91 -1.64 -10.64
N GLU A 164 2.88 -2.52 -10.96
CA GLU A 164 4.29 -2.26 -10.68
C GLU A 164 4.80 -1.00 -11.39
N GLU A 165 4.41 -0.78 -12.64
CA GLU A 165 4.82 0.41 -13.40
C GLU A 165 4.18 1.68 -12.83
N ALA A 166 2.88 1.68 -12.52
CA ALA A 166 2.19 2.81 -11.91
C ALA A 166 2.75 3.16 -10.51
N ILE A 167 3.14 2.15 -9.74
CA ILE A 167 3.74 2.31 -8.41
C ILE A 167 5.14 2.91 -8.51
N LEU A 168 5.96 2.40 -9.44
CA LEU A 168 7.29 2.95 -9.70
C LEU A 168 7.21 4.40 -10.19
N GLU A 169 6.23 4.74 -11.04
CA GLU A 169 6.01 6.12 -11.49
C GLU A 169 5.54 7.04 -10.35
N THR A 170 4.68 6.56 -9.45
CA THR A 170 4.27 7.31 -8.25
C THR A 170 5.45 7.57 -7.32
N LEU A 171 6.24 6.54 -7.01
CA LEU A 171 7.46 6.65 -6.20
C LEU A 171 8.49 7.58 -6.85
N PHE A 172 8.64 7.51 -8.16
CA PHE A 172 9.55 8.38 -8.90
C PHE A 172 9.10 9.83 -8.85
N THR A 173 7.80 10.09 -8.98
CA THR A 173 7.21 11.43 -8.85
C THR A 173 7.48 12.00 -7.44
N GLU A 174 7.21 11.22 -6.40
CA GLU A 174 7.51 11.61 -5.01
C GLU A 174 9.01 11.87 -4.79
N LEU A 175 9.90 11.05 -5.37
CA LEU A 175 11.35 11.23 -5.28
C LEU A 175 11.78 12.55 -5.94
N VAL A 176 11.24 12.87 -7.11
CA VAL A 176 11.53 14.12 -7.83
C VAL A 176 11.07 15.31 -7.00
N GLU A 177 9.89 15.25 -6.38
CA GLU A 177 9.40 16.30 -5.48
C GLU A 177 10.27 16.45 -4.22
N TYR A 178 10.60 15.34 -3.55
CA TYR A 178 11.50 15.30 -2.37
C TYR A 178 12.83 16.00 -2.69
N LEU A 179 13.49 15.56 -3.76
CA LEU A 179 14.78 16.11 -4.16
C LEU A 179 14.65 17.55 -4.64
N GLY A 180 13.55 17.92 -5.30
CA GLY A 180 13.27 19.26 -5.79
C GLY A 180 13.14 20.29 -4.66
N LYS A 181 12.52 19.91 -3.54
CA LYS A 181 12.43 20.73 -2.32
C LYS A 181 13.81 21.03 -1.73
N ILE A 182 14.75 20.08 -1.81
CA ILE A 182 16.13 20.25 -1.33
C ILE A 182 16.97 21.05 -2.34
N SER A 183 16.90 20.68 -3.62
CA SER A 183 17.59 21.34 -4.72
C SER A 183 16.99 20.92 -6.07
N PRO A 184 16.54 21.87 -6.91
CA PRO A 184 16.08 21.58 -8.27
C PRO A 184 17.11 20.81 -9.11
N ARG A 185 18.40 20.94 -8.78
CA ARG A 185 19.48 20.20 -9.42
C ARG A 185 19.40 18.70 -9.15
N TYR A 186 19.07 18.29 -7.93
CA TYR A 186 18.96 16.87 -7.57
C TYR A 186 17.76 16.21 -8.26
N ALA A 187 16.62 16.92 -8.34
CA ALA A 187 15.48 16.51 -9.15
C ALA A 187 15.87 16.31 -10.63
N LYS A 188 16.64 17.25 -11.23
CA LYS A 188 17.13 17.11 -12.61
C LYS A 188 18.07 15.90 -12.76
N ILE A 189 18.94 15.62 -11.79
CA ILE A 189 19.85 14.46 -11.80
C ILE A 189 19.07 13.13 -11.88
N VAL A 190 18.06 12.93 -11.03
CA VAL A 190 17.29 11.67 -11.04
C VAL A 190 16.39 11.54 -12.27
N THR A 191 15.86 12.66 -12.78
CA THR A 191 15.09 12.71 -14.03
C THR A 191 15.91 12.24 -15.23
N LEU A 192 17.13 12.78 -15.39
CA LEU A 192 18.03 12.36 -16.46
C LEU A 192 18.51 10.92 -16.27
N GLY A 193 18.73 10.48 -15.03
CA GLY A 193 19.07 9.08 -14.73
C GLY A 193 17.98 8.09 -15.14
N ARG A 194 16.70 8.44 -14.95
CA ARG A 194 15.55 7.62 -15.39
C ARG A 194 15.44 7.54 -16.92
N GLN A 195 15.98 8.52 -17.63
CA GLN A 195 16.09 8.56 -19.09
C GLN A 195 17.37 7.89 -19.62
N ASP A 196 18.05 7.10 -18.79
CA ASP A 196 19.29 6.37 -19.11
C ASP A 196 20.49 7.24 -19.52
N TYR A 197 20.53 8.50 -19.09
CA TYR A 197 21.71 9.36 -19.33
C TYR A 197 22.92 8.85 -18.53
N SER A 198 24.09 8.82 -19.17
CA SER A 198 25.36 8.55 -18.49
C SER A 198 25.70 9.65 -17.47
N LYS A 199 26.56 9.36 -16.49
CA LYS A 199 27.00 10.37 -15.51
C LYS A 199 27.66 11.57 -16.21
N GLU A 200 28.43 11.33 -17.26
CA GLU A 200 29.11 12.37 -18.03
C GLU A 200 28.11 13.24 -18.79
N GLN A 201 27.06 12.64 -19.37
CA GLN A 201 25.97 13.35 -20.03
C GLN A 201 25.18 14.20 -19.03
N ILE A 202 24.86 13.65 -17.84
CA ILE A 202 24.21 14.40 -16.75
C ILE A 202 25.08 15.59 -16.34
N ILE A 203 26.38 15.40 -16.13
CA ILE A 203 27.30 16.48 -15.72
C ILE A 203 27.35 17.59 -16.78
N ALA A 204 27.41 17.22 -18.06
CA ALA A 204 27.38 18.17 -19.17
C ALA A 204 26.06 18.95 -19.22
N GLU A 205 24.93 18.27 -19.06
CA GLU A 205 23.57 18.84 -19.05
C GLU A 205 23.29 19.74 -17.83
N LEU A 206 24.08 19.59 -16.77
CA LEU A 206 24.07 20.48 -15.60
C LEU A 206 25.05 21.66 -15.73
N GLY A 207 25.89 21.69 -16.78
CA GLY A 207 26.92 22.72 -16.97
C GLY A 207 28.00 22.71 -15.87
N LEU A 208 28.28 21.55 -15.27
CA LEU A 208 29.21 21.43 -14.14
C LEU A 208 30.58 20.92 -14.60
N LYS A 209 31.62 21.33 -13.86
CA LYS A 209 32.95 20.70 -13.98
C LYS A 209 32.86 19.25 -13.47
N PRO A 210 33.60 18.28 -14.06
CA PRO A 210 33.52 16.87 -13.69
C PRO A 210 33.60 16.60 -12.19
N SER A 211 34.59 17.17 -11.49
CA SER A 211 34.76 16.98 -10.04
C SER A 211 33.52 17.41 -9.24
N ARG A 212 32.94 18.59 -9.53
CA ARG A 212 31.72 19.05 -8.88
C ARG A 212 30.51 18.23 -9.31
N GLY A 213 30.45 17.86 -10.58
CA GLY A 213 29.38 17.03 -11.14
C GLY A 213 29.24 15.68 -10.44
N TYR A 214 30.34 14.95 -10.25
CA TYR A 214 30.31 13.69 -9.51
C TYR A 214 29.94 13.86 -8.03
N GLN A 215 30.36 14.96 -7.38
CA GLN A 215 29.94 15.27 -6.00
C GLN A 215 28.43 15.44 -5.90
N GLU A 216 27.82 16.20 -6.82
CA GLU A 216 26.37 16.44 -6.84
C GLU A 216 25.59 15.17 -7.16
N ILE A 217 26.07 14.33 -8.08
CA ILE A 217 25.46 13.02 -8.37
C ILE A 217 25.51 12.11 -7.14
N ASN A 218 26.64 12.04 -6.44
CA ASN A 218 26.75 11.22 -5.23
C ASN A 218 25.86 11.77 -4.11
N ALA A 219 25.77 13.09 -3.93
CA ALA A 219 24.86 13.70 -2.97
C ALA A 219 23.40 13.36 -3.29
N ALA A 220 22.98 13.48 -4.56
CA ALA A 220 21.65 13.08 -4.99
C ALA A 220 21.38 11.59 -4.72
N LYS A 221 22.35 10.70 -4.97
CA LYS A 221 22.23 9.27 -4.66
C LYS A 221 22.04 8.98 -3.18
N GLU A 222 22.80 9.63 -2.30
CA GLU A 222 22.63 9.44 -0.86
C GLU A 222 21.28 9.99 -0.38
N LEU A 223 20.79 11.07 -0.97
CA LEU A 223 19.43 11.57 -0.70
C LEU A 223 18.35 10.64 -1.25
N THR A 224 18.53 10.01 -2.40
CA THR A 224 17.63 8.97 -2.92
C THR A 224 17.59 7.77 -1.98
N LYS A 225 18.72 7.32 -1.44
CA LYS A 225 18.73 6.23 -0.44
C LYS A 225 17.94 6.60 0.80
N LYS A 226 18.17 7.80 1.34
CA LYS A 226 17.39 8.33 2.47
C LYS A 226 15.91 8.38 2.15
N PHE A 227 15.53 8.84 0.94
CA PHE A 227 14.15 8.85 0.49
C PHE A 227 13.52 7.44 0.50
N LEU A 228 14.26 6.41 0.10
CA LEU A 228 13.76 5.03 0.15
C LEU A 228 13.58 4.51 1.60
N GLU A 229 14.34 5.06 2.55
CA GLU A 229 14.26 4.71 3.97
C GLU A 229 13.16 5.46 4.75
N LEU A 230 12.67 6.59 4.22
CA LEU A 230 11.51 7.35 4.69
C LEU A 230 10.20 6.62 4.41
#